data_AF-A0A9X1ZGG3-F1
#
_entry.id   AF-A0A9X1ZGG3-F1
#
_cell.length_a   1.000
_cell.length_b   1.000
_cell.length_c   1.000
_cell.angle_alpha   90.00
_cell.angle_beta   90.00
_cell.angle_gamma   90.00
#
_symmetry.space_group_name_H-M   'P 1'
#
loop_
_entity.id
_entity.type
_entity.pdbx_description
1 polymer ?
#
loop_
_entity_poly.entity_id
_entity_poly.type
_entity_poly.pdbx_seq_one_letter_code
_entity_poly.pdbx_strand_id
1 'polypeptide(L)'
;MISTPLNSQKEYRVATINLFNFMAPPNAFYDFENIYTAKQWQKKCAWITAFLTDNQPDIVGFQEVFSPDELTALTQAAGYPYFAVLDHPEVEDDFIYRHPVVALASKYPITDIANVQADAQVCDALGLSQFDFSRQPLRVTVNLPQFGLCDCYVIHLKSKRSGFTVDDLTDTGTTGAADFVSRQVLGRWASSLQRGNEASLLCHQMLQRRFKSGNPFLLMGDFNDQLHSDLLAAFHQSLRVYRSDITDQNLAMLNEKALLAQLNQCLIFDSYELYKATKKSNHTLAADEFDSVCDSEIMPPTVRPATHYYGSEGSVLDYILVSSEFDPKQLANLAHIEQYQTFDRHLVRPDYERDSDSTDHAPVMMTFKVR
;
A
#
# COMPACT_ATOMS: atom_id res chain seq x y z
N MET A 1 -6.88 48.47 -2.98
CA MET A 1 -6.05 47.33 -2.53
C MET A 1 -6.95 46.12 -2.48
N ILE A 2 -6.99 45.35 -3.57
CA ILE A 2 -7.72 44.09 -3.61
C ILE A 2 -6.83 43.09 -2.87
N SER A 3 -7.28 42.62 -1.71
CA SER A 3 -6.61 41.55 -0.99
C SER A 3 -6.63 40.31 -1.87
N THR A 4 -5.47 39.96 -2.44
CA THR A 4 -5.22 38.63 -2.99
C THR A 4 -5.59 37.63 -1.90
N PRO A 5 -6.47 36.64 -2.16
CA PRO A 5 -6.70 35.60 -1.16
C PRO A 5 -5.36 34.95 -0.85
N LEU A 6 -5.03 34.79 0.43
CA LEU A 6 -3.93 33.94 0.87
C LEU A 6 -4.05 32.63 0.08
N ASN A 7 -3.02 32.30 -0.69
CA ASN A 7 -2.95 31.08 -1.49
C ASN A 7 -3.18 29.90 -0.54
N SER A 8 -4.38 29.33 -0.51
CA SER A 8 -4.66 28.17 0.32
C SER A 8 -3.79 27.03 -0.21
N GLN A 9 -2.76 26.66 0.55
CA GLN A 9 -1.91 25.51 0.23
C GLN A 9 -2.79 24.31 -0.13
N LYS A 10 -2.50 23.69 -1.28
CA LYS A 10 -3.32 22.60 -1.80
C LYS A 10 -3.11 21.33 -0.99
N GLU A 11 -4.19 20.65 -0.67
CA GLU A 11 -4.21 19.37 0.05
C GLU A 11 -4.65 18.24 -0.87
N TYR A 12 -4.17 17.04 -0.58
CA TYR A 12 -4.47 15.82 -1.32
C TYR A 12 -4.74 14.65 -0.38
N ARG A 13 -5.76 13.86 -0.71
CA ARG A 13 -6.15 12.66 0.03
C ARG A 13 -5.83 11.41 -0.77
N VAL A 14 -5.12 10.46 -0.17
CA VAL A 14 -4.75 9.19 -0.80
C VAL A 14 -5.28 8.07 0.05
N ALA A 15 -6.04 7.15 -0.54
CA ALA A 15 -6.59 5.99 0.14
C ALA A 15 -6.16 4.68 -0.51
N THR A 16 -6.14 3.61 0.28
CA THR A 16 -6.00 2.23 -0.20
C THR A 16 -7.05 1.33 0.43
N ILE A 17 -7.60 0.41 -0.37
CA ILE A 17 -8.69 -0.48 0.03
C ILE A 17 -8.50 -1.86 -0.60
N ASN A 18 -8.36 -2.91 0.22
CA ASN A 18 -8.62 -4.27 -0.21
C ASN A 18 -10.15 -4.48 -0.24
N LEU A 19 -10.70 -4.89 -1.39
CA LEU A 19 -12.14 -4.98 -1.61
C LEU A 19 -12.75 -6.34 -1.21
N PHE A 20 -11.96 -7.27 -0.67
CA PHE A 20 -12.38 -8.61 -0.30
C PHE A 20 -13.17 -9.33 -1.41
N ASN A 21 -12.52 -9.61 -2.54
CA ASN A 21 -13.10 -10.20 -3.75
C ASN A 21 -14.19 -9.36 -4.43
N PHE A 22 -13.85 -8.24 -5.06
CA PHE A 22 -14.80 -7.45 -5.86
C PHE A 22 -15.11 -8.14 -7.19
N MET A 23 -16.09 -9.04 -7.17
CA MET A 23 -16.56 -9.86 -8.29
C MET A 23 -18.03 -9.59 -8.59
N ALA A 24 -18.36 -9.19 -9.82
CA ALA A 24 -19.73 -9.00 -10.24
C ALA A 24 -20.37 -10.36 -10.60
N PRO A 25 -21.63 -10.62 -10.18
CA PRO A 25 -22.36 -11.81 -10.62
C PRO A 25 -22.64 -11.75 -12.14
N PRO A 26 -22.71 -12.90 -12.84
CA PRO A 26 -22.84 -14.25 -12.30
C PRO A 26 -21.50 -14.96 -12.01
N ASN A 27 -20.37 -14.27 -12.08
CA ASN A 27 -19.05 -14.88 -11.93
C ASN A 27 -18.75 -15.25 -10.46
N ALA A 28 -17.94 -16.30 -10.30
CA ALA A 28 -17.54 -16.84 -9.01
C ALA A 28 -16.05 -16.57 -8.73
N PHE A 29 -15.65 -16.48 -7.46
CA PHE A 29 -14.25 -16.29 -7.06
C PHE A 29 -13.72 -17.46 -6.23
N TYR A 30 -12.57 -18.00 -6.60
CA TYR A 30 -11.89 -19.18 -6.02
C TYR A 30 -12.66 -20.52 -6.10
N ASP A 31 -13.95 -20.53 -5.82
CA ASP A 31 -14.86 -21.68 -5.79
C ASP A 31 -16.17 -21.35 -6.51
N PHE A 32 -16.79 -22.34 -7.16
CA PHE A 32 -18.04 -22.18 -7.90
C PHE A 32 -19.22 -21.76 -7.01
N GLU A 33 -19.16 -22.03 -5.70
CA GLU A 33 -20.19 -21.62 -4.74
C GLU A 33 -20.10 -20.12 -4.37
N ASN A 34 -18.97 -19.47 -4.63
CA ASN A 34 -18.70 -18.09 -4.25
C ASN A 34 -19.22 -17.08 -5.28
N ILE A 35 -20.54 -17.09 -5.51
CA ILE A 35 -21.22 -16.13 -6.38
C ILE A 35 -22.04 -15.19 -5.51
N TYR A 36 -21.86 -13.88 -5.67
CA TYR A 36 -22.73 -12.92 -5.01
C TYR A 36 -24.15 -12.99 -5.55
N THR A 37 -25.14 -13.01 -4.65
CA THR A 37 -26.50 -12.66 -5.06
C THR A 37 -26.57 -11.19 -5.47
N ALA A 38 -27.57 -10.81 -6.29
CA ALA A 38 -27.76 -9.41 -6.69
C ALA A 38 -27.84 -8.44 -5.49
N LYS A 39 -28.44 -8.89 -4.37
CA LYS A 39 -28.55 -8.09 -3.14
C LYS A 39 -27.19 -7.86 -2.48
N GLN A 40 -26.36 -8.90 -2.39
CA GLN A 40 -25.02 -8.80 -1.80
C GLN A 40 -24.13 -7.91 -2.66
N TRP A 41 -24.18 -8.08 -3.98
CA TRP A 41 -23.47 -7.23 -4.92
C TRP A 41 -23.85 -5.76 -4.78
N GLN A 42 -25.15 -5.46 -4.71
CA GLN A 42 -25.64 -4.10 -4.51
C GLN A 42 -25.15 -3.50 -3.19
N LYS A 43 -25.18 -4.28 -2.09
CA LYS A 43 -24.67 -3.84 -0.79
C LYS A 43 -23.18 -3.53 -0.84
N LYS A 44 -22.38 -4.38 -1.47
CA LYS A 44 -20.95 -4.18 -1.65
C LYS A 44 -20.66 -2.90 -2.42
N CYS A 45 -21.33 -2.70 -3.56
CA CYS A 45 -21.22 -1.48 -4.36
C CYS A 45 -21.63 -0.23 -3.56
N ALA A 46 -22.72 -0.29 -2.80
CA ALA A 46 -23.20 0.81 -1.97
C ALA A 46 -22.22 1.16 -0.86
N TRP A 47 -21.59 0.17 -0.23
CA TRP A 47 -20.59 0.38 0.81
C TRP A 47 -19.35 1.10 0.28
N ILE A 48 -18.82 0.64 -0.86
CA ILE A 48 -17.66 1.27 -1.53
C ILE A 48 -18.02 2.70 -1.96
N THR A 49 -19.20 2.89 -2.56
CA THR A 49 -19.68 4.21 -2.99
C THR A 49 -19.82 5.17 -1.80
N ALA A 50 -20.36 4.70 -0.67
CA ALA A 50 -20.46 5.49 0.56
C ALA A 50 -19.07 5.89 1.08
N PHE A 51 -18.11 4.96 1.11
CA PHE A 51 -16.74 5.29 1.50
C PHE A 51 -16.13 6.39 0.62
N LEU A 52 -16.24 6.25 -0.72
CA LEU A 52 -15.72 7.25 -1.66
C LEU A 52 -16.44 8.60 -1.50
N THR A 53 -17.75 8.58 -1.30
CA THR A 53 -18.57 9.79 -1.18
C THR A 53 -18.31 10.53 0.12
N ASP A 54 -18.19 9.82 1.25
CA ASP A 54 -18.02 10.42 2.57
C ASP A 54 -16.59 10.95 2.78
N ASN A 55 -15.58 10.23 2.26
CA ASN A 55 -14.17 10.54 2.53
C ASN A 55 -13.49 11.32 1.39
N GLN A 56 -14.04 11.25 0.17
CA GLN A 56 -13.59 12.01 -1.00
C GLN A 56 -12.08 11.94 -1.29
N PRO A 57 -11.42 10.76 -1.23
CA PRO A 57 -10.00 10.68 -1.60
C PRO A 57 -9.75 11.19 -3.02
N ASP A 58 -8.58 11.74 -3.29
CA ASP A 58 -8.16 12.21 -4.62
C ASP A 58 -7.56 11.10 -5.48
N ILE A 59 -6.89 10.15 -4.82
CA ILE A 59 -6.33 8.93 -5.41
C ILE A 59 -6.74 7.75 -4.53
N VAL A 60 -7.17 6.65 -5.14
CA VAL A 60 -7.52 5.41 -4.44
C VAL A 60 -6.86 4.22 -5.11
N GLY A 61 -6.05 3.47 -4.36
CA GLY A 61 -5.55 2.15 -4.76
C GLY A 61 -6.50 1.04 -4.30
N PHE A 62 -6.79 0.08 -5.17
CA PHE A 62 -7.67 -1.05 -4.91
C PHE A 62 -6.92 -2.38 -5.04
N GLN A 63 -7.20 -3.29 -4.10
CA GLN A 63 -6.77 -4.69 -4.15
C GLN A 63 -7.99 -5.60 -4.22
N GLU A 64 -7.77 -6.85 -4.63
CA GLU A 64 -8.83 -7.87 -4.79
C GLU A 64 -9.91 -7.49 -5.81
N VAL A 65 -9.47 -6.89 -6.93
CA VAL A 65 -10.35 -6.54 -8.04
C VAL A 65 -10.48 -7.72 -8.99
N PHE A 66 -11.68 -8.29 -9.11
CA PHE A 66 -11.99 -9.32 -10.11
C PHE A 66 -12.89 -8.80 -11.25
N SER A 67 -13.57 -7.68 -11.03
CA SER A 67 -14.46 -7.05 -11.99
C SER A 67 -14.03 -5.60 -12.23
N PRO A 68 -12.96 -5.36 -13.03
CA PRO A 68 -12.40 -4.03 -13.22
C PRO A 68 -13.35 -3.07 -13.95
N ASP A 69 -14.18 -3.57 -14.87
CA ASP A 69 -15.13 -2.75 -15.64
C ASP A 69 -16.22 -2.19 -14.73
N GLU A 70 -16.78 -3.03 -13.85
CA GLU A 70 -17.75 -2.60 -12.85
C GLU A 70 -17.14 -1.65 -11.81
N LEU A 71 -15.88 -1.87 -11.42
CA LEU A 71 -15.18 -0.96 -10.51
C LEU A 71 -14.91 0.39 -11.19
N THR A 72 -14.59 0.38 -12.49
CA THR A 72 -14.42 1.59 -13.30
C THR A 72 -15.74 2.38 -13.34
N ALA A 73 -16.85 1.72 -13.64
CA ALA A 73 -18.16 2.37 -13.69
C ALA A 73 -18.57 2.95 -12.32
N LEU A 74 -18.35 2.20 -11.23
CA LEU A 74 -18.64 2.63 -9.86
C LEU A 74 -17.81 3.86 -9.46
N THR A 75 -16.51 3.84 -9.73
CA THR A 75 -15.61 4.95 -9.38
C THR A 75 -15.85 6.17 -10.27
N GLN A 76 -16.14 6.01 -11.56
CA GLN A 76 -16.53 7.11 -12.43
C GLN A 76 -17.81 7.80 -11.94
N ALA A 77 -18.83 7.04 -11.54
CA ALA A 77 -20.06 7.58 -10.97
C ALA A 77 -19.80 8.33 -9.64
N ALA A 78 -18.78 7.93 -8.88
CA ALA A 78 -18.34 8.60 -7.66
C ALA A 78 -17.40 9.81 -7.90
N GLY A 79 -17.14 10.19 -9.15
CA GLY A 79 -16.36 11.38 -9.49
C GLY A 79 -14.87 11.14 -9.74
N TYR A 80 -14.47 9.91 -10.08
CA TYR A 80 -13.10 9.55 -10.46
C TYR A 80 -13.01 9.31 -11.98
N PRO A 81 -12.79 10.35 -12.80
CA PRO A 81 -12.79 10.22 -14.26
C PRO A 81 -11.60 9.43 -14.81
N TYR A 82 -10.55 9.23 -14.02
CA TYR A 82 -9.36 8.48 -14.44
C TYR A 82 -9.28 7.16 -13.67
N PHE A 83 -9.09 6.07 -14.41
CA PHE A 83 -8.97 4.71 -13.86
C PHE A 83 -7.83 3.97 -14.55
N ALA A 84 -7.06 3.20 -13.80
CA ALA A 84 -5.93 2.42 -14.29
C ALA A 84 -6.01 0.98 -13.77
N VAL A 85 -5.95 0.04 -14.71
CA VAL A 85 -5.77 -1.40 -14.53
C VAL A 85 -5.08 -1.90 -15.79
N LEU A 86 -4.10 -2.80 -15.65
CA LEU A 86 -3.37 -3.37 -16.80
C LEU A 86 -3.51 -4.88 -16.90
N ASP A 87 -3.63 -5.56 -15.76
CA ASP A 87 -3.85 -7.00 -15.74
C ASP A 87 -5.32 -7.35 -15.89
N HIS A 88 -5.56 -8.58 -16.32
CA HIS A 88 -6.88 -9.18 -16.36
C HIS A 88 -6.95 -10.30 -15.31
N PRO A 89 -8.04 -10.34 -14.52
CA PRO A 89 -8.32 -11.48 -13.65
C PRO A 89 -8.34 -12.78 -14.45
N GLU A 90 -7.67 -13.82 -13.96
CA GLU A 90 -7.54 -15.09 -14.67
C GLU A 90 -8.79 -15.96 -14.45
N VAL A 91 -9.30 -16.56 -15.53
CA VAL A 91 -10.43 -17.49 -15.50
C VAL A 91 -9.88 -18.91 -15.61
N GLU A 92 -10.10 -19.73 -14.59
CA GLU A 92 -9.65 -21.13 -14.60
C GLU A 92 -10.68 -22.05 -15.28
N ASP A 93 -11.97 -21.79 -15.08
CA ASP A 93 -13.07 -22.58 -15.65
C ASP A 93 -14.30 -21.70 -15.87
N ASP A 94 -14.61 -21.36 -17.13
CA ASP A 94 -15.69 -20.52 -17.68
C ASP A 94 -16.06 -19.24 -16.90
N PHE A 95 -16.56 -19.36 -15.67
CA PHE A 95 -17.04 -18.27 -14.80
C PHE A 95 -16.33 -18.22 -13.43
N ILE A 96 -15.38 -19.12 -13.14
CA ILE A 96 -14.61 -19.16 -11.90
C ILE A 96 -13.27 -18.45 -12.10
N TYR A 97 -13.08 -17.37 -11.35
CA TYR A 97 -11.87 -16.59 -11.39
C TYR A 97 -10.95 -16.92 -10.24
N ARG A 98 -9.66 -17.01 -10.55
CA ARG A 98 -8.56 -17.09 -9.60
C ARG A 98 -7.58 -15.97 -9.98
N HIS A 99 -6.87 -15.39 -9.02
CA HIS A 99 -5.96 -14.23 -9.24
C HIS A 99 -6.67 -12.88 -9.50
N PRO A 100 -7.05 -12.15 -8.43
CA PRO A 100 -7.48 -10.78 -8.58
C PRO A 100 -6.32 -9.87 -8.97
N VAL A 101 -6.67 -8.72 -9.55
CA VAL A 101 -5.73 -7.68 -9.93
C VAL A 101 -5.80 -6.49 -8.97
N VAL A 102 -4.86 -5.56 -9.13
CA VAL A 102 -4.87 -4.26 -8.47
C VAL A 102 -5.30 -3.17 -9.45
N ALA A 103 -5.89 -2.10 -8.94
CA ALA A 103 -6.32 -0.97 -9.76
C ALA A 103 -6.12 0.37 -9.03
N LEU A 104 -6.18 1.47 -9.77
CA LEU A 104 -6.14 2.82 -9.22
C LEU A 104 -7.21 3.70 -9.86
N ALA A 105 -7.96 4.44 -9.04
CA ALA A 105 -8.84 5.51 -9.49
C ALA A 105 -8.29 6.87 -9.05
N SER A 106 -8.46 7.89 -9.88
CA SER A 106 -8.01 9.25 -9.58
C SER A 106 -8.98 10.33 -10.05
N LYS A 107 -9.05 11.41 -9.28
CA LYS A 107 -9.67 12.68 -9.67
C LYS A 107 -8.79 13.48 -10.65
N TYR A 108 -7.51 13.13 -10.77
CA TYR A 108 -6.51 13.87 -11.52
C TYR A 108 -5.94 13.07 -12.69
N PRO A 109 -5.44 13.74 -13.76
CA PRO A 109 -4.99 13.06 -14.96
C PRO A 109 -3.87 12.05 -14.72
N ILE A 110 -4.03 10.87 -15.31
CA ILE A 110 -3.00 9.84 -15.39
C ILE A 110 -2.17 10.11 -16.64
N THR A 111 -0.86 10.26 -16.48
CA THR A 111 0.07 10.58 -17.58
C THR A 111 0.86 9.37 -18.08
N ASP A 112 0.98 8.33 -17.25
CA ASP A 112 1.75 7.12 -17.57
C ASP A 112 1.27 5.95 -16.69
N ILE A 113 1.25 4.73 -17.23
CA ILE A 113 0.80 3.51 -16.53
C ILE A 113 1.73 2.37 -16.94
N ALA A 114 2.21 1.57 -15.98
CA ALA A 114 2.93 0.34 -16.27
C ALA A 114 2.82 -0.67 -15.12
N ASN A 115 2.87 -1.97 -15.44
CA ASN A 115 3.17 -2.98 -14.44
C ASN A 115 4.66 -2.94 -14.11
N VAL A 116 5.00 -3.12 -12.84
CA VAL A 116 6.40 -3.24 -12.42
C VAL A 116 6.92 -4.60 -12.88
N GLN A 117 8.08 -4.60 -13.53
CA GLN A 117 8.73 -5.82 -14.01
C GLN A 117 10.00 -6.04 -13.21
N ALA A 118 10.24 -7.27 -12.76
CA ALA A 118 11.48 -7.62 -12.09
C ALA A 118 12.66 -7.54 -13.08
N ASP A 119 13.82 -7.09 -12.59
CA ASP A 119 15.03 -7.05 -13.42
C ASP A 119 15.62 -8.46 -13.48
N ALA A 120 15.73 -9.03 -14.70
CA ALA A 120 16.23 -10.38 -14.91
C ALA A 120 17.66 -10.56 -14.36
N GLN A 121 18.54 -9.55 -14.50
CA GLN A 121 19.92 -9.63 -14.00
C GLN A 121 19.96 -9.64 -12.48
N VAL A 122 19.07 -8.88 -11.83
CA VAL A 122 18.94 -8.88 -10.37
C VAL A 122 18.34 -10.21 -9.89
N CYS A 123 17.35 -10.76 -10.60
CA CYS A 123 16.79 -12.07 -10.30
C CYS A 123 17.87 -13.16 -10.36
N ASP A 124 18.67 -13.19 -11.44
CA ASP A 124 19.79 -14.12 -11.60
C ASP A 124 20.82 -13.97 -10.46
N ALA A 125 21.16 -12.74 -10.09
CA ALA A 125 22.10 -12.46 -9.00
C ALA A 125 21.57 -12.91 -7.62
N LEU A 126 20.25 -12.93 -7.44
CA LEU A 126 19.58 -13.46 -6.24
C LEU A 126 19.33 -14.97 -6.31
N GLY A 127 19.70 -15.64 -7.41
CA GLY A 127 19.46 -17.06 -7.61
C GLY A 127 18.02 -17.42 -7.97
N LEU A 128 17.25 -16.46 -8.49
CA LEU A 128 15.86 -16.63 -8.93
C LEU A 128 15.86 -16.88 -10.45
N SER A 129 15.71 -18.14 -10.86
CA SER A 129 15.81 -18.52 -12.27
C SER A 129 14.67 -17.99 -13.15
N GLN A 130 13.48 -17.77 -12.57
CA GLN A 130 12.32 -17.10 -13.16
C GLN A 130 11.46 -16.57 -12.01
N PHE A 131 11.32 -15.25 -11.89
CA PHE A 131 10.51 -14.63 -10.83
C PHE A 131 9.35 -13.86 -11.44
N ASP A 132 8.15 -14.17 -10.97
CA ASP A 132 6.95 -13.40 -11.22
C ASP A 132 6.35 -12.94 -9.89
N PHE A 133 5.77 -11.74 -9.89
CA PHE A 133 4.97 -11.29 -8.77
C PHE A 133 3.68 -12.12 -8.70
N SER A 134 3.23 -12.49 -7.49
CA SER A 134 1.96 -13.21 -7.30
C SER A 134 0.76 -12.40 -7.80
N ARG A 135 0.88 -11.07 -7.74
CA ARG A 135 0.01 -10.09 -8.39
C ARG A 135 0.91 -8.97 -8.89
N GLN A 136 0.79 -8.55 -10.15
CA GLN A 136 1.69 -7.53 -10.66
C GLN A 136 1.46 -6.19 -9.94
N PRO A 137 2.52 -5.55 -9.41
CA PRO A 137 2.42 -4.19 -8.90
C PRO A 137 2.07 -3.22 -10.03
N LEU A 138 1.04 -2.41 -9.83
CA LEU A 138 0.65 -1.38 -10.78
C LEU A 138 1.32 -0.05 -10.43
N ARG A 139 2.02 0.56 -11.37
CA ARG A 139 2.52 1.94 -11.26
C ARG A 139 1.71 2.87 -12.15
N VAL A 140 1.24 3.96 -11.57
CA VAL A 140 0.50 5.03 -12.26
C VAL A 140 1.15 6.38 -11.96
N THR A 141 1.58 7.12 -12.98
CA THR A 141 2.01 8.50 -12.79
C THR A 141 0.79 9.43 -12.87
N VAL A 142 0.49 10.12 -11.78
CA VAL A 142 -0.63 11.07 -11.67
C VAL A 142 -0.10 12.50 -11.64
N ASN A 143 -0.70 13.40 -12.41
CA ASN A 143 -0.36 14.83 -12.39
C ASN A 143 -1.20 15.57 -11.34
N LEU A 144 -0.60 15.87 -10.19
CA LEU A 144 -1.23 16.59 -9.08
C LEU A 144 -0.88 18.08 -9.16
N PRO A 145 -1.84 19.00 -9.42
CA PRO A 145 -1.55 20.43 -9.49
C PRO A 145 -0.76 20.97 -8.29
N GLN A 146 0.24 21.83 -8.51
CA GLN A 146 1.16 22.36 -7.47
C GLN A 146 2.13 21.33 -6.85
N PHE A 147 1.81 20.03 -6.84
CA PHE A 147 2.73 18.99 -6.37
C PHE A 147 3.60 18.42 -7.50
N GLY A 148 3.05 18.33 -8.72
CA GLY A 148 3.71 17.78 -9.91
C GLY A 148 3.33 16.34 -10.21
N LEU A 149 4.16 15.68 -11.01
CA LEU A 149 4.01 14.26 -11.36
C LEU A 149 4.38 13.40 -10.16
N CYS A 150 3.51 12.46 -9.79
CA CYS A 150 3.74 11.54 -8.69
C CYS A 150 3.52 10.09 -9.15
N ASP A 151 4.51 9.23 -8.94
CA ASP A 151 4.40 7.81 -9.23
C ASP A 151 3.66 7.09 -8.09
N CYS A 152 2.45 6.64 -8.34
CA CYS A 152 1.59 5.92 -7.40
C CYS A 152 1.65 4.42 -7.69
N TYR A 153 2.12 3.64 -6.72
CA TYR A 153 2.22 2.19 -6.80
C TYR A 153 1.11 1.54 -5.98
N VAL A 154 0.38 0.59 -6.57
CA VAL A 154 -0.63 -0.22 -5.88
C VAL A 154 -0.16 -1.67 -5.86
N ILE A 155 -0.16 -2.29 -4.68
CA ILE A 155 0.34 -3.65 -4.48
C ILE A 155 -0.65 -4.54 -3.72
N HIS A 156 -0.51 -5.84 -3.94
CA HIS A 156 -1.10 -6.87 -3.11
C HIS A 156 -0.09 -8.02 -2.99
N LEU A 157 0.77 -7.97 -1.96
CA LEU A 157 1.86 -8.93 -1.79
C LEU A 157 1.34 -10.32 -1.42
N LYS A 158 2.17 -11.36 -1.60
CA LYS A 158 1.79 -12.75 -1.31
C LYS A 158 1.32 -12.93 0.14
N SER A 159 0.10 -13.46 0.29
CA SER A 159 -0.49 -13.81 1.59
C SER A 159 0.34 -14.82 2.39
N LYS A 160 0.22 -14.79 3.72
CA LYS A 160 0.84 -15.78 4.64
C LYS A 160 0.25 -17.18 4.51
N ARG A 161 -0.93 -17.32 3.89
CA ARG A 161 -1.59 -18.62 3.69
C ARG A 161 -0.73 -19.46 2.74
N SER A 162 -0.53 -20.72 3.09
CA SER A 162 0.16 -21.68 2.23
C SER A 162 -0.62 -21.80 0.92
N GLY A 163 -0.02 -21.37 -0.18
CA GLY A 163 -0.58 -21.56 -1.53
C GLY A 163 -0.49 -23.01 -2.01
N PHE A 164 0.25 -23.87 -1.29
CA PHE A 164 0.42 -25.26 -1.63
C PHE A 164 -0.92 -25.98 -1.56
N THR A 165 -1.38 -26.41 -2.72
CA THR A 165 -2.30 -27.54 -2.81
C THR A 165 -1.54 -28.82 -2.48
N VAL A 166 -2.27 -29.91 -2.26
CA VAL A 166 -1.72 -31.24 -1.94
C VAL A 166 -0.69 -31.71 -2.99
N ASP A 167 -0.69 -31.12 -4.19
CA ASP A 167 0.06 -31.56 -5.37
C ASP A 167 1.44 -30.87 -5.55
N ASP A 168 1.68 -29.72 -4.93
CA ASP A 168 2.91 -28.91 -5.15
C ASP A 168 4.13 -29.41 -4.36
N LEU A 169 3.90 -30.12 -3.26
CA LEU A 169 4.97 -30.85 -2.56
C LEU A 169 4.93 -32.27 -3.08
N THR A 170 5.94 -32.63 -3.89
CA THR A 170 6.18 -34.01 -4.34
C THR A 170 5.81 -34.99 -3.26
N ASP A 171 4.93 -35.95 -3.55
CA ASP A 171 4.51 -36.99 -2.60
C ASP A 171 5.74 -37.54 -1.87
N THR A 172 5.93 -37.10 -0.63
CA THR A 172 7.09 -37.49 0.19
C THR A 172 6.95 -38.92 0.70
N GLY A 173 5.86 -39.62 0.35
CA GLY A 173 5.52 -40.95 0.84
C GLY A 173 5.12 -40.96 2.31
N THR A 174 4.94 -39.79 2.92
CA THR A 174 4.57 -39.62 4.32
C THR A 174 3.09 -39.26 4.45
N THR A 175 2.41 -39.80 5.46
CA THR A 175 0.99 -39.51 5.75
C THR A 175 0.79 -39.19 7.24
N GLY A 176 -0.39 -38.67 7.58
CA GLY A 176 -0.76 -38.36 8.97
C GLY A 176 -0.23 -37.01 9.46
N ALA A 177 -0.17 -36.83 10.78
CA ALA A 177 0.06 -35.52 11.40
C ALA A 177 1.41 -34.89 11.04
N ALA A 178 2.48 -35.69 10.93
CA ALA A 178 3.82 -35.19 10.60
C ALA A 178 3.89 -34.60 9.18
N ASP A 179 3.29 -35.31 8.22
CA ASP A 179 3.17 -34.85 6.83
C ASP A 179 2.34 -33.56 6.75
N PHE A 180 1.19 -33.52 7.41
CA PHE A 180 0.34 -32.33 7.46
C PHE A 180 1.09 -31.10 8.01
N VAL A 181 1.79 -31.24 9.14
CA VAL A 181 2.58 -30.15 9.74
C VAL A 181 3.73 -29.74 8.81
N SER A 182 4.44 -30.69 8.20
CA SER A 182 5.52 -30.42 7.25
C SER A 182 5.03 -29.56 6.08
N ARG A 183 3.92 -29.95 5.45
CA ARG A 183 3.31 -29.20 4.34
C ARG A 183 2.91 -27.79 4.74
N GLN A 184 2.35 -27.62 5.94
CA GLN A 184 2.01 -26.29 6.46
C GLN A 184 3.24 -25.41 6.69
N VAL A 185 4.32 -25.97 7.26
CA VAL A 185 5.57 -25.22 7.52
C VAL A 185 6.25 -24.82 6.23
N LEU A 186 6.49 -25.78 5.33
CA LEU A 186 7.08 -25.51 4.01
C LEU A 186 6.20 -24.54 3.21
N GLY A 187 4.88 -24.70 3.33
CA GLY A 187 3.94 -23.88 2.59
C GLY A 187 3.91 -22.41 2.98
N ARG A 188 3.98 -22.15 4.28
CA ARG A 188 4.15 -20.81 4.82
C ARG A 188 5.51 -20.23 4.45
N TRP A 189 6.57 -21.04 4.50
CA TRP A 189 7.91 -20.58 4.17
C TRP A 189 8.04 -20.15 2.70
N ALA A 190 7.52 -20.92 1.73
CA ALA A 190 7.59 -20.49 0.33
C ALA A 190 6.76 -19.21 0.09
N SER A 191 5.62 -19.06 0.78
CA SER A 191 4.85 -17.80 0.73
C SER A 191 5.63 -16.62 1.30
N SER A 192 6.42 -16.83 2.35
CA SER A 192 7.32 -15.81 2.90
C SER A 192 8.50 -15.49 1.97
N LEU A 193 9.11 -16.50 1.33
CA LEU A 193 10.16 -16.29 0.32
C LEU A 193 9.63 -15.46 -0.85
N GLN A 194 8.47 -15.82 -1.38
CA GLN A 194 7.81 -15.07 -2.44
C GLN A 194 7.57 -13.62 -2.03
N ARG A 195 6.95 -13.38 -0.86
CA ARG A 195 6.69 -12.02 -0.36
C ARG A 195 7.98 -11.20 -0.16
N GLY A 196 9.03 -11.80 0.38
CA GLY A 196 10.32 -11.13 0.57
C GLY A 196 11.00 -10.76 -0.75
N ASN A 197 10.93 -11.65 -1.75
CA ASN A 197 11.43 -11.39 -3.10
C ASN A 197 10.61 -10.29 -3.79
N GLU A 198 9.27 -10.33 -3.72
CA GLU A 198 8.38 -9.30 -4.24
C GLU A 198 8.72 -7.92 -3.64
N ALA A 199 8.84 -7.83 -2.32
CA ALA A 199 9.16 -6.57 -1.64
C ALA A 199 10.53 -6.00 -2.08
N SER A 200 11.55 -6.85 -2.16
CA SER A 200 12.92 -6.45 -2.48
C SER A 200 13.08 -6.02 -3.93
N LEU A 201 12.52 -6.79 -4.87
CA LEU A 201 12.57 -6.50 -6.29
C LEU A 201 11.72 -5.26 -6.64
N LEU A 202 10.55 -5.10 -6.00
CA LEU A 202 9.75 -3.89 -6.14
C LEU A 202 10.50 -2.65 -5.66
N CYS A 203 11.11 -2.71 -4.48
CA CYS A 203 11.91 -1.60 -3.95
C CYS A 203 13.03 -1.21 -4.92
N HIS A 204 13.76 -2.19 -5.45
CA HIS A 204 14.80 -1.95 -6.45
C HIS A 204 14.24 -1.21 -7.68
N GLN A 205 13.12 -1.67 -8.24
CA GLN A 205 12.48 -1.05 -9.41
C GLN A 205 11.99 0.37 -9.11
N MET A 206 11.42 0.61 -7.92
CA MET A 206 11.00 1.95 -7.50
C MET A 206 12.19 2.91 -7.44
N LEU A 207 13.32 2.47 -6.89
CA LEU A 207 14.55 3.28 -6.84
C LEU A 207 15.10 3.57 -8.24
N GLN A 208 15.11 2.59 -9.14
CA GLN A 208 15.51 2.79 -10.55
C GLN A 208 14.58 3.79 -11.26
N ARG A 209 13.27 3.65 -11.07
CA ARG A 209 12.29 4.58 -11.64
C ARG A 209 12.47 5.98 -11.09
N ARG A 210 12.68 6.12 -9.79
CA ARG A 210 12.91 7.41 -9.13
C ARG A 210 14.19 8.07 -9.63
N PHE A 211 15.29 7.31 -9.77
CA PHE A 211 16.53 7.82 -10.33
C PHE A 211 16.35 8.39 -11.74
N LYS A 212 15.56 7.71 -12.59
CA LYS A 212 15.30 8.14 -13.97
C LYS A 212 14.34 9.32 -14.09
N SER A 213 13.30 9.37 -13.26
CA SER A 213 12.20 10.34 -13.39
C SER A 213 12.35 11.56 -12.47
N GLY A 214 12.97 11.40 -11.31
CA GLY A 214 12.96 12.39 -10.24
C GLY A 214 11.59 12.59 -9.57
N ASN A 215 10.57 11.81 -9.94
CA ASN A 215 9.22 11.95 -9.39
C ASN A 215 9.19 11.51 -7.90
N PRO A 216 8.47 12.24 -7.03
CA PRO A 216 8.01 11.69 -5.75
C PRO A 216 7.13 10.46 -5.99
N PHE A 217 7.08 9.55 -5.02
CA PHE A 217 6.23 8.37 -5.12
C PHE A 217 5.37 8.12 -3.88
N LEU A 218 4.30 7.39 -4.12
CA LEU A 218 3.41 6.79 -3.13
C LEU A 218 3.40 5.28 -3.37
N LEU A 219 3.54 4.46 -2.34
CA LEU A 219 3.38 3.01 -2.40
C LEU A 219 2.29 2.60 -1.44
N MET A 220 1.21 2.01 -1.96
CA MET A 220 0.04 1.68 -1.16
C MET A 220 -0.52 0.30 -1.49
N GLY A 221 -1.21 -0.29 -0.53
CA GLY A 221 -1.88 -1.57 -0.73
C GLY A 221 -1.78 -2.49 0.47
N ASP A 222 -2.09 -3.75 0.23
CA ASP A 222 -1.97 -4.84 1.19
C ASP A 222 -0.59 -5.47 1.08
N PHE A 223 0.22 -5.28 2.12
CA PHE A 223 1.58 -5.81 2.22
C PHE A 223 1.59 -7.25 2.75
N ASN A 224 0.45 -7.75 3.25
CA ASN A 224 0.29 -9.09 3.81
C ASN A 224 1.28 -9.44 4.95
N ASP A 225 1.95 -8.44 5.52
CA ASP A 225 2.82 -8.56 6.68
C ASP A 225 2.92 -7.23 7.43
N GLN A 226 3.41 -7.30 8.66
CA GLN A 226 3.72 -6.10 9.42
C GLN A 226 4.95 -5.43 8.82
N LEU A 227 4.90 -4.10 8.68
CA LEU A 227 5.98 -3.35 8.01
C LEU A 227 7.36 -3.58 8.64
N HIS A 228 7.45 -3.80 9.96
CA HIS A 228 8.69 -4.06 10.70
C HIS A 228 9.17 -5.53 10.63
N SER A 229 8.54 -6.38 9.82
CA SER A 229 9.01 -7.75 9.58
C SER A 229 10.28 -7.75 8.73
N ASP A 230 11.19 -8.69 8.96
CA ASP A 230 12.44 -8.78 8.18
C ASP A 230 12.19 -8.93 6.67
N LEU A 231 11.07 -9.55 6.28
CA LEU A 231 10.67 -9.72 4.88
C LEU A 231 10.35 -8.40 4.18
N LEU A 232 9.92 -7.39 4.94
CA LEU A 232 9.61 -6.05 4.44
C LEU A 232 10.71 -5.03 4.77
N ALA A 233 11.91 -5.47 5.13
CA ALA A 233 13.09 -4.62 5.39
C ALA A 233 13.38 -3.64 4.25
N ALA A 234 13.06 -4.03 3.01
CA ALA A 234 13.15 -3.19 1.82
C ALA A 234 12.34 -1.88 1.92
N PHE A 235 11.31 -1.81 2.78
CA PHE A 235 10.41 -0.66 2.89
C PHE A 235 10.55 0.17 4.18
N HIS A 236 11.38 -0.27 5.13
CA HIS A 236 11.64 0.47 6.37
C HIS A 236 13.15 0.57 6.66
N GLN A 237 13.92 0.65 5.56
CA GLN A 237 15.37 0.55 5.53
C GLN A 237 16.04 1.44 6.59
N SER A 238 16.53 0.81 7.66
CA SER A 238 17.52 1.42 8.54
C SER A 238 18.89 1.09 7.98
N LEU A 239 19.31 1.82 6.94
CA LEU A 239 20.57 1.57 6.25
C LEU A 239 21.74 1.76 7.22
N ARG A 240 22.39 0.66 7.62
CA ARG A 240 23.73 0.71 8.19
C ARG A 240 24.73 0.86 7.06
N VAL A 241 25.28 2.05 6.92
CA VAL A 241 26.18 2.39 5.82
C VAL A 241 27.62 2.20 6.29
N TYR A 242 28.31 1.20 5.78
CA TYR A 242 29.74 1.05 5.96
C TYR A 242 30.46 1.76 4.81
N ARG A 243 31.34 2.71 5.11
CA ARG A 243 32.09 3.44 4.06
C ARG A 243 32.93 2.54 3.16
N SER A 244 33.36 1.38 3.66
CA SER A 244 34.08 0.36 2.89
C SER A 244 33.26 -0.21 1.73
N ASP A 245 31.93 -0.17 1.82
CA ASP A 245 31.04 -0.83 0.87
C ASP A 245 30.62 0.14 -0.26
N ILE A 246 30.99 1.42 -0.13
CA ILE A 246 30.69 2.46 -1.13
C ILE A 246 31.72 2.38 -2.25
N THR A 247 31.30 1.84 -3.38
CA THR A 247 32.13 1.71 -4.59
C THR A 247 32.03 2.93 -5.52
N ASP A 248 30.96 3.72 -5.41
CA ASP A 248 30.80 4.94 -6.19
C ASP A 248 31.75 6.04 -5.70
N GLN A 249 32.60 6.55 -6.61
CA GLN A 249 33.63 7.53 -6.28
C GLN A 249 33.06 8.86 -5.82
N ASN A 250 31.91 9.28 -6.37
CA ASN A 250 31.29 10.54 -5.99
C ASN A 250 30.74 10.45 -4.57
N LEU A 251 30.04 9.36 -4.24
CA LEU A 251 29.55 9.08 -2.88
C LEU A 251 30.70 8.97 -1.88
N ALA A 252 31.79 8.30 -2.25
CA ALA A 252 32.95 8.10 -1.38
C ALA A 252 33.62 9.44 -0.96
N MET A 253 33.63 10.43 -1.86
CA MET A 253 34.17 11.77 -1.61
C MET A 253 33.28 12.65 -0.72
N LEU A 254 32.01 12.31 -0.54
CA LEU A 254 31.11 13.09 0.29
C LEU A 254 31.52 13.02 1.77
N ASN A 255 31.40 14.16 2.45
CA ASN A 255 31.42 14.16 3.91
C ASN A 255 30.19 13.42 4.45
N GLU A 256 30.23 13.01 5.72
CA GLU A 256 29.19 12.19 6.33
C GLU A 256 27.79 12.82 6.24
N LYS A 257 27.68 14.13 6.47
CA LYS A 257 26.41 14.85 6.39
C LYS A 257 25.81 14.82 4.98
N ALA A 258 26.63 15.06 3.95
CA ALA A 258 26.19 15.06 2.56
C ALA A 258 25.86 13.65 2.07
N LEU A 259 26.63 12.65 2.47
CA LEU A 259 26.36 11.24 2.18
C LEU A 259 25.02 10.81 2.77
N LEU A 260 24.80 11.06 4.07
CA LEU A 260 23.54 10.74 4.73
C LEU A 260 22.36 11.47 4.08
N ALA A 261 22.52 12.74 3.70
CA ALA A 261 21.46 13.47 3.00
C ALA A 261 21.10 12.83 1.66
N GLN A 262 22.08 12.39 0.88
CA GLN A 262 21.82 11.70 -0.39
C GLN A 262 21.16 10.32 -0.19
N LEU A 263 21.63 9.54 0.78
CA LEU A 263 21.03 8.23 1.06
C LEU A 263 19.62 8.36 1.61
N ASN A 264 19.37 9.34 2.48
CA ASN A 264 18.04 9.63 3.01
C ASN A 264 17.04 10.03 1.92
N GLN A 265 17.52 10.64 0.83
CA GLN A 265 16.66 10.93 -0.32
C GLN A 265 16.11 9.64 -0.96
N CYS A 266 16.82 8.51 -0.86
CA CYS A 266 16.39 7.24 -1.42
C CYS A 266 15.49 6.43 -0.48
N LEU A 267 15.30 6.86 0.77
CA LEU A 267 14.50 6.11 1.75
C LEU A 267 13.00 6.18 1.44
N ILE A 268 12.30 5.16 1.93
CA ILE A 268 10.84 5.02 1.93
C ILE A 268 10.36 5.24 3.37
N PHE A 269 9.29 6.01 3.53
CA PHE A 269 8.77 6.42 4.84
C PHE A 269 7.34 5.95 5.03
N ASP A 270 7.00 5.51 6.24
CA ASP A 270 5.61 5.24 6.63
C ASP A 270 4.86 6.54 6.91
N SER A 271 3.79 6.81 6.14
CA SER A 271 3.00 8.04 6.30
C SER A 271 2.39 8.18 7.70
N TYR A 272 2.07 7.06 8.38
CA TYR A 272 1.57 7.09 9.76
C TYR A 272 2.63 7.62 10.73
N GLU A 273 3.88 7.21 10.58
CA GLU A 273 4.97 7.66 11.43
C GLU A 273 5.34 9.12 11.15
N LEU A 274 5.29 9.57 9.89
CA LEU A 274 5.44 10.99 9.53
C LEU A 274 4.31 11.85 10.11
N TYR A 275 3.07 11.37 10.06
CA TYR A 275 1.92 12.03 10.68
C TYR A 275 2.11 12.18 12.21
N LYS A 276 2.49 11.08 12.89
CA LYS A 276 2.79 11.10 14.33
C LYS A 276 3.91 12.06 14.68
N ALA A 277 4.99 12.08 13.90
CA ALA A 277 6.10 13.00 14.11
C ALA A 277 5.63 14.47 14.02
N THR A 278 4.81 14.79 13.01
CA THR A 278 4.24 16.13 12.81
C THR A 278 3.34 16.55 13.97
N LYS A 279 2.45 15.67 14.45
CA LYS A 279 1.59 15.95 15.61
C LYS A 279 2.39 16.19 16.89
N LYS A 280 3.43 15.40 17.14
CA LYS A 280 4.32 15.59 18.30
C LYS A 280 5.04 16.93 18.23
N SER A 281 5.63 17.29 17.08
CA SER A 281 6.32 18.56 16.90
C SER A 281 5.40 19.77 17.12
N ASN A 282 4.17 19.72 16.59
CA ASN A 282 3.20 20.80 16.79
C ASN A 282 2.76 20.92 18.26
N HIS A 283 2.62 19.80 18.98
CA HIS A 283 2.32 19.83 20.42
C HIS A 283 3.47 20.44 21.21
N THR A 284 4.73 20.10 20.91
CA THR A 284 5.90 20.71 21.58
C THR A 284 5.94 22.21 21.34
N LEU A 285 5.72 22.68 20.11
CA LEU A 285 5.66 24.12 19.81
C LEU A 285 4.50 24.82 20.54
N ALA A 286 3.33 24.20 20.60
CA ALA A 286 2.19 24.75 21.34
C ALA A 286 2.43 24.78 22.86
N ALA A 287 3.11 23.77 23.41
CA ALA A 287 3.52 23.75 24.81
C ALA A 287 4.60 24.81 25.10
N ASP A 288 5.56 25.02 24.20
CA ASP A 288 6.57 26.07 24.33
C ASP A 288 5.97 27.49 24.25
N GLU A 289 4.83 27.67 23.56
CA GLU A 289 4.08 28.94 23.51
C GLU A 289 3.13 29.14 24.71
N PHE A 290 2.67 28.07 25.38
CA PHE A 290 1.66 28.15 26.44
C PHE A 290 2.11 27.76 27.84
N ASP A 291 3.31 27.19 28.03
CA ASP A 291 3.75 26.73 29.34
C ASP A 291 4.67 27.73 30.05
N SER A 292 4.05 28.88 30.37
CA SER A 292 4.04 29.34 31.74
C SER A 292 2.82 28.72 32.41
N VAL A 293 3.03 27.60 33.12
CA VAL A 293 2.12 26.97 34.10
C VAL A 293 1.03 26.05 33.51
N CYS A 294 1.29 24.74 33.34
CA CYS A 294 0.74 23.61 34.14
C CYS A 294 0.99 22.24 33.49
N ASP A 295 1.12 21.21 34.34
CA ASP A 295 1.38 19.79 34.07
C ASP A 295 1.07 19.27 32.66
N SER A 296 2.12 18.82 31.97
CA SER A 296 2.02 18.11 30.70
C SER A 296 1.38 16.73 30.89
N GLU A 297 0.09 16.62 30.56
CA GLU A 297 -0.55 15.31 30.34
C GLU A 297 0.15 14.60 29.19
N ILE A 298 1.02 13.64 29.53
CA ILE A 298 1.65 12.72 28.57
C ILE A 298 0.51 11.91 27.95
N MET A 299 0.05 12.29 26.75
CA MET A 299 -0.92 11.50 26.00
C MET A 299 -0.38 10.06 25.87
N PRO A 300 -1.20 9.03 26.14
CA PRO A 300 -0.77 7.65 25.98
C PRO A 300 -0.34 7.41 24.52
N PRO A 301 0.64 6.51 24.28
CA PRO A 301 1.07 6.20 22.94
C PRO A 301 -0.12 5.71 22.12
N THR A 302 -0.49 6.48 21.09
CA THR A 302 -1.53 6.10 20.14
C THR A 302 -1.03 4.90 19.32
N VAL A 303 -1.53 3.72 19.68
CA VAL A 303 -1.32 2.48 18.93
C VAL A 303 -2.02 2.62 17.57
N ARG A 304 -1.33 2.27 16.48
CA ARG A 304 -1.91 2.30 15.14
C ARG A 304 -3.10 1.35 15.09
N PRO A 305 -4.30 1.79 14.67
CA PRO A 305 -5.44 0.88 14.51
C PRO A 305 -5.11 -0.21 13.50
N ALA A 306 -5.57 -1.43 13.78
CA ALA A 306 -5.38 -2.57 12.91
C ALA A 306 -6.19 -2.40 11.62
N THR A 307 -5.69 -3.00 10.53
CA THR A 307 -6.36 -2.99 9.24
C THR A 307 -7.01 -4.33 8.91
N HIS A 308 -6.66 -5.40 9.62
CA HIS A 308 -7.29 -6.71 9.45
C HIS A 308 -7.40 -7.41 10.81
N TYR A 309 -8.48 -8.15 11.03
CA TYR A 309 -8.75 -8.87 12.27
C TYR A 309 -8.98 -10.36 12.03
N TYR A 310 -8.28 -11.20 12.79
CA TYR A 310 -8.58 -12.63 12.88
C TYR A 310 -9.00 -12.98 14.30
N GLY A 311 -10.28 -13.27 14.48
CA GLY A 311 -10.85 -13.41 15.83
C GLY A 311 -10.70 -12.12 16.63
N SER A 312 -10.02 -12.18 17.77
CA SER A 312 -9.74 -11.01 18.62
C SER A 312 -8.39 -10.32 18.33
N GLU A 313 -7.59 -10.86 17.41
CA GLU A 313 -6.25 -10.35 17.12
C GLU A 313 -6.27 -9.42 15.90
N GLY A 314 -5.87 -8.16 16.13
CA GLY A 314 -5.72 -7.15 15.08
C GLY A 314 -4.31 -7.12 14.52
N SER A 315 -4.20 -6.94 13.22
CA SER A 315 -2.95 -6.80 12.46
C SER A 315 -3.01 -5.58 11.54
N VAL A 316 -1.88 -4.90 11.35
CA VAL A 316 -1.74 -3.84 10.33
C VAL A 316 -1.07 -4.50 9.14
N LEU A 317 -1.77 -4.57 8.02
CA LEU A 317 -1.31 -5.16 6.76
C LEU A 317 -1.37 -4.14 5.62
N ASP A 318 -2.22 -3.12 5.74
CA ASP A 318 -2.43 -2.10 4.73
C ASP A 318 -1.69 -0.82 5.08
N TYR A 319 -0.90 -0.33 4.13
CA TYR A 319 -0.01 0.81 4.35
C TYR A 319 -0.08 1.80 3.18
N ILE A 320 0.25 3.06 3.49
CA ILE A 320 0.65 4.05 2.49
C ILE A 320 2.04 4.52 2.88
N LEU A 321 3.02 4.18 2.06
CA LEU A 321 4.41 4.60 2.18
C LEU A 321 4.69 5.70 1.16
N VAL A 322 5.64 6.57 1.49
CA VAL A 322 5.92 7.79 0.72
C VAL A 322 7.41 7.99 0.54
N SER A 323 7.77 8.71 -0.51
CA SER A 323 9.16 9.13 -0.75
C SER A 323 9.60 10.24 0.20
N SER A 324 10.90 10.57 0.18
CA SER A 324 11.50 11.56 1.09
C SER A 324 10.96 12.99 0.93
N GLU A 325 10.30 13.32 -0.20
CA GLU A 325 9.67 14.62 -0.41
C GLU A 325 8.52 14.92 0.56
N PHE A 326 8.04 13.91 1.31
CA PHE A 326 6.99 14.04 2.32
C PHE A 326 7.54 14.16 3.76
N ASP A 327 8.83 13.91 3.98
CA ASP A 327 9.45 14.01 5.30
C ASP A 327 9.92 15.44 5.58
N PRO A 328 9.38 16.14 6.61
CA PRO A 328 9.72 17.53 6.89
C PRO A 328 11.19 17.74 7.27
N LYS A 329 11.93 16.67 7.60
CA LYS A 329 13.37 16.74 7.90
C LYS A 329 14.25 16.82 6.65
N GLN A 330 13.69 16.54 5.47
CA GLN A 330 14.44 16.52 4.21
C GLN A 330 14.52 17.91 3.60
N LEU A 331 15.68 18.23 3.02
CA LEU A 331 15.90 19.53 2.38
C LEU A 331 15.02 19.73 1.14
N ALA A 332 14.77 18.66 0.39
CA ALA A 332 13.94 18.65 -0.81
C ALA A 332 12.44 18.34 -0.51
N ASN A 333 11.99 18.62 0.71
CA ASN A 333 10.60 18.37 1.11
C ASN A 333 9.63 19.26 0.31
N LEU A 334 8.62 18.64 -0.31
CA LEU A 334 7.58 19.27 -1.12
C LEU A 334 6.21 19.27 -0.43
N ALA A 335 5.98 18.34 0.50
CA ALA A 335 4.71 18.20 1.20
C ALA A 335 4.91 17.64 2.61
N HIS A 336 3.90 17.71 3.45
CA HIS A 336 3.89 17.03 4.76
C HIS A 336 2.57 16.31 4.99
N ILE A 337 2.60 15.24 5.77
CA ILE A 337 1.41 14.46 6.12
C ILE A 337 0.66 15.18 7.25
N GLU A 338 -0.53 15.69 6.95
CA GLU A 338 -1.37 16.46 7.88
C GLU A 338 -2.30 15.54 8.68
N GLN A 339 -2.85 14.50 8.04
CA GLN A 339 -3.79 13.56 8.64
C GLN A 339 -3.52 12.13 8.19
N TYR A 340 -3.83 11.18 9.05
CA TYR A 340 -3.85 9.75 8.75
C TYR A 340 -5.03 9.10 9.47
N GLN A 341 -5.77 8.24 8.78
CA GLN A 341 -6.93 7.55 9.33
C GLN A 341 -7.02 6.10 8.83
N THR A 342 -7.34 5.20 9.75
CA THR A 342 -7.76 3.82 9.47
C THR A 342 -9.26 3.70 9.72
N PHE A 343 -10.01 3.11 8.78
CA PHE A 343 -11.48 3.02 8.82
C PHE A 343 -11.97 1.63 9.24
N ASP A 344 -11.65 1.22 10.47
CA ASP A 344 -11.87 -0.13 11.00
C ASP A 344 -13.28 -0.37 11.61
N ARG A 345 -14.15 0.65 11.64
CA ARG A 345 -15.46 0.58 12.32
C ARG A 345 -16.26 -0.66 11.94
N HIS A 346 -16.33 -0.99 10.65
CA HIS A 346 -17.09 -2.13 10.15
C HIS A 346 -16.54 -3.48 10.64
N LEU A 347 -15.27 -3.54 11.03
CA LEU A 347 -14.63 -4.74 11.58
C LEU A 347 -14.84 -4.83 13.10
N VAL A 348 -14.69 -3.72 13.82
CA VAL A 348 -14.73 -3.71 15.30
C VAL A 348 -16.13 -3.49 15.88
N ARG A 349 -17.00 -2.81 15.13
CA ARG A 349 -18.38 -2.44 15.51
C ARG A 349 -19.28 -2.50 14.26
N PRO A 350 -19.49 -3.71 13.69
CA PRO A 350 -20.28 -3.89 12.47
C PRO A 350 -21.74 -3.49 12.66
N ASP A 351 -22.29 -2.81 11.66
CA ASP A 351 -23.73 -2.67 11.46
C ASP A 351 -24.12 -3.65 10.34
N TYR A 352 -24.89 -4.70 10.66
CA TYR A 352 -25.22 -5.75 9.71
C TYR A 352 -25.91 -5.22 8.44
N GLU A 353 -26.79 -4.22 8.54
CA GLU A 353 -27.51 -3.72 7.37
C GLU A 353 -26.56 -3.08 6.36
N ARG A 354 -25.54 -2.37 6.87
CA ARG A 354 -24.55 -1.64 6.09
C ARG A 354 -23.34 -2.49 5.69
N ASP A 355 -22.81 -3.29 6.61
CA ASP A 355 -21.44 -3.83 6.55
C ASP A 355 -21.37 -5.33 6.19
N SER A 356 -22.51 -6.04 6.11
CA SER A 356 -22.55 -7.51 5.91
C SER A 356 -21.84 -8.01 4.64
N ASP A 357 -21.78 -7.19 3.59
CA ASP A 357 -21.11 -7.51 2.32
C ASP A 357 -20.02 -6.47 2.00
N SER A 358 -19.37 -5.93 3.04
CA SER A 358 -18.25 -5.00 2.94
C SER A 358 -16.92 -5.76 2.72
N THR A 359 -15.82 -5.24 3.25
CA THR A 359 -14.48 -5.83 3.19
C THR A 359 -14.05 -6.35 4.56
N ASP A 360 -13.12 -7.32 4.58
CA ASP A 360 -12.44 -7.80 5.78
C ASP A 360 -11.21 -6.97 6.15
N HIS A 361 -10.90 -5.93 5.35
CA HIS A 361 -9.82 -4.97 5.58
C HIS A 361 -10.34 -3.56 5.85
N ALA A 362 -9.68 -2.83 6.75
CA ALA A 362 -9.95 -1.43 7.00
C ALA A 362 -9.27 -0.56 5.93
N PRO A 363 -10.02 0.29 5.20
CA PRO A 363 -9.43 1.32 4.37
C PRO A 363 -8.43 2.15 5.17
N VAL A 364 -7.33 2.52 4.53
CA VAL A 364 -6.34 3.45 5.06
C VAL A 364 -6.36 4.70 4.20
N MET A 365 -6.32 5.88 4.82
CA MET A 365 -6.22 7.15 4.12
C MET A 365 -5.22 8.08 4.79
N MET A 366 -4.41 8.76 3.98
CA MET A 366 -3.60 9.89 4.42
C MET A 366 -4.06 11.18 3.72
N THR A 367 -3.88 12.31 4.37
CA THR A 367 -3.99 13.64 3.78
C THR A 367 -2.64 14.32 3.87
N PHE A 368 -2.13 14.84 2.75
CA PHE A 368 -0.91 15.62 2.72
C PHE A 368 -1.15 17.01 2.15
N LYS A 369 -0.34 17.96 2.60
CA LYS A 369 -0.42 19.36 2.22
C LYS A 369 0.85 19.78 1.50
N VAL A 370 0.69 20.38 0.32
CA VAL A 370 1.80 20.92 -0.48
C VAL A 370 2.36 22.16 0.19
N ARG A 371 3.69 22.30 0.19
CA ARG A 371 4.39 23.44 0.78
C ARG A 371 4.23 24.74 0.00
#